data_AF-A0A1T4MAU4-F1
#
_entry.id   AF-A0A1T4MAU4-F1
#
_cell.length_a   1.000
_cell.length_b   1.000
_cell.length_c   1.000
_cell.angle_alpha   90.00
_cell.angle_beta   90.00
_cell.angle_gamma   90.00
#
_symmetry.space_group_name_H-M   'P 1'
#
loop_
_entity.id
_entity.type
_entity.pdbx_description
1 polymer ?
#
loop_
_entity_poly.entity_id
_entity_poly.type
_entity_poly.pdbx_seq_one_letter_code
_entity_poly.pdbx_strand_id
1 'polypeptide(L)'
;MHSSDSGLTNGTSGSPQTTTEQMEYSQIVSENEKEIQEHHEYLTKELPKGSPIKIPSNSNINEQEKQGYKQVKYTWQRGEYKYVSRWHTRTPGAPIDQTDTWVVERIKPGIGHGPNPRPRQHEILVGKTPSGKNKWVPKSVWDAAVRARKNGTETNEQKEMLDNGHWKDKR
;
A
#
# COMPACT_ATOMS: atom_id res chain seq x y z
N MET A 1 18.02 -54.02 -60.90
CA MET A 1 17.27 -54.01 -59.63
C MET A 1 18.21 -53.51 -58.55
N HIS A 2 17.91 -52.35 -57.98
CA HIS A 2 18.61 -51.75 -56.84
C HIS A 2 18.12 -52.41 -55.54
N SER A 3 19.03 -52.73 -54.61
CA SER A 3 18.79 -52.77 -53.15
C SER A 3 20.16 -52.93 -52.45
N SER A 4 20.70 -51.87 -51.85
CA SER A 4 20.63 -51.47 -50.43
C SER A 4 21.62 -52.21 -49.54
N ASP A 5 22.62 -51.51 -49.01
CA ASP A 5 23.11 -51.76 -47.65
C ASP A 5 23.69 -50.46 -47.04
N SER A 6 23.84 -50.46 -45.72
CA SER A 6 23.24 -49.50 -44.82
C SER A 6 24.31 -48.68 -44.09
N GLY A 7 24.29 -47.36 -44.26
CA GLY A 7 25.15 -46.44 -43.49
C GLY A 7 24.50 -46.04 -42.17
N LEU A 8 25.01 -46.58 -41.05
CA LEU A 8 24.76 -46.07 -39.70
C LEU A 8 25.57 -44.78 -39.48
N THR A 9 24.89 -43.67 -39.15
CA THR A 9 25.55 -42.47 -38.63
C THR A 9 25.22 -42.29 -37.15
N ASN A 10 26.27 -42.26 -36.33
CA ASN A 10 26.23 -41.89 -34.92
C ASN A 10 25.92 -40.39 -34.80
N GLY A 11 24.77 -40.07 -34.20
CA GLY A 11 24.42 -38.71 -33.78
C GLY A 11 25.08 -38.38 -32.44
N THR A 12 26.12 -37.56 -32.49
CA THR A 12 26.74 -36.93 -31.32
C THR A 12 25.73 -35.97 -30.66
N SER A 13 25.36 -36.25 -29.41
CA SER A 13 24.56 -35.35 -28.57
C SER A 13 25.38 -34.12 -28.18
N GLY A 14 25.26 -33.04 -28.95
CA GLY A 14 25.74 -31.72 -28.55
C GLY A 14 24.79 -31.12 -27.52
N SER A 15 25.23 -30.97 -26.27
CA SER A 15 24.57 -30.06 -25.32
C SER A 15 24.57 -28.66 -25.94
N PRO A 16 23.45 -27.92 -25.97
CA PRO A 16 23.46 -26.56 -26.49
C PRO A 16 24.36 -25.70 -25.61
N GLN A 17 25.43 -25.15 -26.19
CA GLN A 17 26.24 -24.12 -25.55
C GLN A 17 25.42 -22.83 -25.54
N THR A 18 25.04 -22.39 -24.34
CA THR A 18 24.33 -21.14 -24.11
C THR A 18 25.20 -19.97 -24.57
N THR A 19 24.66 -19.10 -25.43
CA THR A 19 25.39 -17.94 -25.95
C THR A 19 25.57 -16.87 -24.87
N THR A 20 26.57 -15.98 -25.03
CA THR A 20 26.76 -14.83 -24.13
C THR A 20 25.50 -13.98 -23.99
N GLU A 21 24.78 -13.75 -25.08
CA GLU A 21 23.50 -13.03 -25.08
C GLU A 21 22.42 -13.75 -24.28
N GLN A 22 22.35 -15.09 -24.36
CA GLN A 22 21.41 -15.89 -23.56
C GLN A 22 21.75 -15.86 -22.07
N MET A 23 23.05 -15.83 -21.72
CA MET A 23 23.50 -15.68 -20.34
C MET A 23 23.15 -14.29 -19.79
N GLU A 24 23.43 -13.22 -20.55
CA GLU A 24 23.07 -11.84 -20.17
C GLU A 24 21.56 -11.68 -19.98
N TYR A 25 20.75 -12.20 -20.90
CA TYR A 25 19.29 -12.16 -20.79
C TYR A 25 18.78 -12.91 -19.56
N SER A 26 19.34 -14.10 -19.28
CA SER A 26 18.96 -14.88 -18.09
C SER A 26 19.30 -14.15 -16.79
N GLN A 27 20.43 -13.43 -16.76
CA GLN A 27 20.84 -12.64 -15.61
C GLN A 27 19.86 -11.47 -15.37
N ILE A 28 19.52 -10.72 -16.42
CA ILE A 28 18.55 -9.61 -16.34
C ILE A 28 17.19 -10.10 -15.81
N VAL A 29 16.71 -11.25 -16.30
CA VAL A 29 15.46 -11.85 -15.80
C VAL A 29 15.56 -12.18 -14.32
N SER A 30 16.64 -12.83 -13.89
CA SER A 30 16.85 -13.19 -12.48
C SER A 30 16.94 -11.97 -11.56
N GLU A 31 17.56 -10.88 -12.01
CA GLU A 31 17.66 -9.63 -11.28
C GLU A 31 16.28 -8.97 -11.14
N ASN A 32 15.51 -8.91 -12.23
CA ASN A 32 14.14 -8.38 -12.21
C ASN A 32 13.22 -9.19 -11.29
N GLU A 33 13.31 -10.52 -11.33
CA GLU A 33 12.52 -11.40 -10.45
C GLU A 33 12.86 -11.17 -8.98
N LYS A 34 14.15 -10.99 -8.67
CA LYS A 34 14.61 -10.68 -7.32
C LYS A 34 14.09 -9.32 -6.86
N GLU A 35 14.15 -8.29 -7.69
CA GLU A 35 13.61 -6.96 -7.36
C GLU A 35 12.10 -7.00 -7.11
N ILE A 36 11.34 -7.73 -7.94
CA ILE A 36 9.89 -7.92 -7.76
C ILE A 36 9.61 -8.61 -6.41
N GLN A 37 10.38 -9.66 -6.09
CA GLN A 37 10.22 -10.38 -4.84
C GLN A 37 10.56 -9.50 -3.63
N GLU A 38 11.69 -8.79 -3.65
CA GLU A 38 12.10 -7.88 -2.57
C GLU A 38 11.08 -6.75 -2.39
N HIS A 39 10.57 -6.19 -3.48
CA HIS A 39 9.51 -5.19 -3.44
C HIS A 39 8.22 -5.74 -2.82
N HIS A 40 7.80 -6.95 -3.23
CA HIS A 40 6.62 -7.60 -2.67
C HIS A 40 6.78 -7.87 -1.16
N GLU A 41 7.96 -8.31 -0.73
CA GLU A 41 8.28 -8.53 0.67
C GLU A 41 8.27 -7.22 1.47
N TYR A 42 8.83 -6.15 0.91
CA TYR A 42 8.77 -4.83 1.52
C TYR A 42 7.32 -4.41 1.79
N LEU A 43 6.43 -4.54 0.81
CA LEU A 43 5.04 -4.12 0.94
C LEU A 43 4.22 -4.99 1.89
N THR A 44 4.55 -6.28 2.00
CA THR A 44 3.78 -7.22 2.82
C THR A 44 4.30 -7.33 4.25
N LYS A 45 5.60 -7.17 4.47
CA LYS A 45 6.26 -7.40 5.76
C LYS A 45 6.78 -6.12 6.39
N GLU A 46 7.43 -5.26 5.62
CA GLU A 46 8.18 -4.13 6.17
C GLU A 46 7.35 -2.84 6.25
N LEU A 47 6.74 -2.41 5.15
CA LEU A 47 5.87 -1.22 5.08
C LEU A 47 4.78 -1.23 6.15
N PRO A 48 4.00 -2.31 6.32
CA PRO A 48 2.89 -2.33 7.28
C PRO A 48 3.29 -2.12 8.74
N LYS A 49 4.55 -2.37 9.12
CA LYS A 49 5.05 -2.17 10.50
C LYS A 49 4.98 -0.70 10.94
N GLY A 50 5.01 0.25 9.99
CA GLY A 50 4.91 1.68 10.28
C GLY A 50 3.48 2.16 10.56
N SER A 51 2.46 1.36 10.27
CA SER A 51 1.06 1.76 10.47
C SER A 51 0.73 1.91 11.96
N PRO A 52 -0.04 2.93 12.37
CA PRO A 52 -0.44 3.12 13.77
C PRO A 52 -1.43 2.06 14.27
N ILE A 53 -1.95 1.21 13.37
CA ILE A 53 -2.71 0.02 13.72
C ILE A 53 -2.13 -1.20 13.00
N LYS A 54 -2.18 -2.37 13.67
CA LYS A 54 -1.74 -3.62 13.06
C LYS A 54 -2.55 -3.93 11.80
N ILE A 55 -1.88 -3.94 10.65
CA ILE A 55 -2.42 -4.40 9.37
C ILE A 55 -2.31 -5.93 9.34
N PRO A 56 -3.38 -6.67 9.01
CA PRO A 56 -3.31 -8.12 8.89
C PRO A 56 -2.62 -8.55 7.58
N SER A 57 -1.96 -9.70 7.60
CA SER A 57 -1.22 -10.23 6.46
C SER A 57 -2.10 -10.52 5.23
N ASN A 58 -3.39 -10.77 5.44
CA ASN A 58 -4.36 -11.01 4.35
C ASN A 58 -5.04 -9.72 3.84
N SER A 59 -4.52 -8.54 4.20
CA SER A 59 -5.05 -7.28 3.68
C SER A 59 -4.85 -7.16 2.17
N ASN A 60 -5.80 -6.54 1.48
CA ASN A 60 -5.63 -6.18 0.08
C ASN A 60 -4.70 -4.96 -0.02
N ILE A 61 -3.60 -5.13 -0.75
CA ILE A 61 -2.58 -4.10 -0.98
C ILE A 61 -2.81 -3.49 -2.37
N ASN A 62 -2.79 -2.17 -2.44
CA ASN A 62 -2.90 -1.43 -3.70
C ASN A 62 -1.91 -0.27 -3.71
N GLU A 63 -0.93 -0.34 -4.60
CA GLU A 63 0.06 0.70 -4.84
C GLU A 63 -0.40 1.64 -5.94
N GLN A 64 -0.10 2.93 -5.75
CA GLN A 64 -0.56 3.99 -6.62
C GLN A 64 0.51 5.06 -6.75
N GLU A 65 0.94 5.31 -7.98
CA GLU A 65 1.62 6.56 -8.33
C GLU A 65 0.56 7.65 -8.50
N LYS A 66 0.68 8.74 -7.75
CA LYS A 66 -0.20 9.92 -7.84
C LYS A 66 0.59 11.10 -8.36
N GLN A 67 -0.11 12.17 -8.72
CA GLN A 67 0.53 13.41 -9.19
C GLN A 67 1.39 14.01 -8.07
N GLY A 68 2.70 13.72 -8.11
CA GLY A 68 3.71 14.21 -7.19
C GLY A 68 3.84 13.46 -5.86
N TYR A 69 3.27 12.26 -5.71
CA TYR A 69 3.47 11.42 -4.52
C TYR A 69 3.15 9.94 -4.77
N LYS A 70 3.71 9.06 -3.95
CA LYS A 70 3.39 7.63 -3.93
C LYS A 70 2.40 7.33 -2.82
N GLN A 71 1.49 6.36 -3.02
CA GLN A 71 0.58 5.90 -2.00
C GLN A 71 0.46 4.38 -2.03
N VAL A 72 0.54 3.74 -0.85
CA VAL A 72 0.22 2.32 -0.67
C VAL A 72 -0.98 2.20 0.26
N LYS A 73 -2.02 1.51 -0.21
CA LYS A 73 -3.28 1.32 0.51
C LYS A 73 -3.44 -0.13 0.94
N TYR A 74 -3.66 -0.33 2.23
CA TYR A 74 -4.00 -1.61 2.84
C TYR A 74 -5.46 -1.61 3.24
N THR A 75 -6.23 -2.57 2.75
CA THR A 75 -7.67 -2.65 3.00
C THR A 75 -8.03 -4.01 3.59
N TRP A 76 -8.77 -4.02 4.69
CA TRP A 76 -9.26 -5.25 5.32
C TRP A 76 -10.58 -5.03 6.05
N GLN A 77 -11.22 -6.11 6.46
CA GLN A 77 -12.43 -6.11 7.29
C GLN A 77 -12.09 -6.60 8.69
N ARG A 78 -12.70 -5.99 9.72
CA ARG A 78 -12.62 -6.49 11.09
C ARG A 78 -13.89 -6.11 11.84
N GLY A 79 -14.66 -7.12 12.23
CA GLY A 79 -16.00 -6.92 12.78
C GLY A 79 -16.90 -6.22 11.77
N GLU A 80 -17.65 -5.22 12.22
CA GLU A 80 -18.56 -4.44 11.38
C GLU A 80 -17.88 -3.31 10.57
N TYR A 81 -16.56 -3.18 10.65
CA TYR A 81 -15.82 -2.08 10.02
C TYR A 81 -14.90 -2.58 8.90
N LYS A 82 -14.93 -1.85 7.79
CA LYS A 82 -13.86 -1.86 6.79
C LYS A 82 -12.77 -0.89 7.23
N TYR A 83 -11.52 -1.32 7.21
CA TYR A 83 -10.36 -0.49 7.51
C TYR A 83 -9.57 -0.20 6.24
N VAL A 84 -9.01 1.00 6.20
CA VAL A 84 -8.13 1.48 5.15
C VAL A 84 -6.95 2.18 5.82
N SER A 85 -5.77 1.56 5.80
CA SER A 85 -4.52 2.20 6.22
C SER A 85 -3.76 2.62 4.97
N ARG A 86 -3.47 3.91 4.83
CA ARG A 86 -2.77 4.45 3.67
C ARG A 86 -1.46 5.05 4.11
N TRP A 87 -0.37 4.54 3.56
CA TRP A 87 0.91 5.21 3.59
C TRP A 87 1.02 6.08 2.35
N HIS A 88 1.64 7.25 2.47
CA HIS A 88 2.02 8.04 1.32
C HIS A 88 3.29 8.84 1.58
N THR A 89 4.01 9.14 0.50
CA THR A 89 5.08 10.13 0.56
C THR A 89 4.51 11.52 0.80
N ARG A 90 5.38 12.50 1.12
CA ARG A 90 4.96 13.91 1.26
C ARG A 90 4.14 14.35 0.04
N THR A 91 2.92 14.84 0.27
CA THR A 91 2.04 15.31 -0.80
C THR A 91 2.43 16.71 -1.26
N PRO A 92 2.17 17.10 -2.52
CA PRO A 92 2.35 18.48 -2.98
C PRO A 92 1.60 19.49 -2.08
N GLY A 93 2.28 20.57 -1.71
CA GLY A 93 1.72 21.61 -0.83
C GLY A 93 1.67 21.27 0.67
N ALA A 94 2.12 20.09 1.08
CA ALA A 94 2.34 19.78 2.49
C ALA A 94 3.53 20.59 3.06
N PRO A 95 3.53 20.92 4.37
CA PRO A 95 4.68 21.50 5.05
C PRO A 95 5.98 20.75 4.73
N ILE A 96 7.10 21.49 4.63
CA ILE A 96 8.38 20.92 4.15
C ILE A 96 8.98 19.90 5.12
N ASP A 97 8.65 20.03 6.40
CA ASP A 97 9.03 19.12 7.49
C ASP A 97 8.13 17.87 7.57
N GLN A 98 7.06 17.79 6.77
CA GLN A 98 6.22 16.61 6.71
C GLN A 98 6.93 15.51 5.91
N THR A 99 7.23 14.41 6.59
CA THR A 99 7.81 13.19 6.01
C THR A 99 6.71 12.28 5.44
N ASP A 100 7.11 11.08 5.02
CA ASP A 100 6.19 10.01 4.68
C ASP A 100 5.30 9.68 5.89
N THR A 101 4.00 9.53 5.65
CA THR A 101 2.99 9.48 6.71
C THR A 101 1.92 8.45 6.43
N TRP A 102 1.30 8.00 7.52
CA TRP A 102 0.15 7.11 7.52
C TRP A 102 -1.12 7.86 7.90
N VAL A 103 -2.21 7.54 7.20
CA VAL A 103 -3.58 7.93 7.56
C VAL A 103 -4.44 6.67 7.60
N VAL A 104 -5.20 6.52 8.69
CA VAL A 104 -6.06 5.36 8.90
C VAL A 104 -7.51 5.78 8.94
N GLU A 105 -8.31 5.15 8.10
CA GLU A 105 -9.76 5.30 8.03
C GLU A 105 -10.43 3.99 8.45
N ARG A 106 -11.55 4.09 9.16
CA ARG A 106 -12.51 2.99 9.32
C ARG A 106 -13.88 3.40 8.79
N ILE A 107 -14.59 2.44 8.22
CA ILE A 107 -15.87 2.65 7.55
C ILE A 107 -16.87 1.66 8.13
N LYS A 108 -17.92 2.18 8.78
CA LYS A 108 -19.08 1.38 9.16
C LYS A 108 -20.10 1.42 8.03
N PRO A 109 -20.46 0.29 7.39
CA PRO A 109 -21.49 0.26 6.36
C PRO A 109 -22.81 0.84 6.89
N GLY A 110 -23.52 1.57 6.04
CA GLY A 110 -24.88 2.03 6.34
C GLY A 110 -25.90 0.92 6.15
N ILE A 111 -27.11 1.14 6.65
CA ILE A 111 -28.29 0.32 6.39
C ILE A 111 -29.24 1.20 5.58
N GLY A 112 -29.41 0.89 4.30
CA GLY A 112 -30.19 1.72 3.37
C GLY A 112 -31.70 1.54 3.49
N HIS A 113 -32.16 0.32 3.77
CA HIS A 113 -33.57 -0.03 3.94
C HIS A 113 -33.70 -1.09 5.05
N GLY A 114 -34.86 -1.16 5.71
CA GLY A 114 -35.14 -2.07 6.84
C GLY A 114 -35.17 -1.37 8.20
N PRO A 115 -35.25 -2.14 9.31
CA PRO A 115 -35.30 -1.56 10.65
C PRO A 115 -34.00 -0.80 10.98
N ASN A 116 -34.14 0.42 11.52
CA ASN A 116 -33.05 1.33 11.89
C ASN A 116 -32.12 1.73 10.73
N PRO A 117 -32.66 2.41 9.68
CA PRO A 117 -31.85 2.92 8.58
C PRO A 117 -30.82 3.91 9.11
N ARG A 118 -29.56 3.76 8.66
CA ARG A 118 -28.46 4.60 9.11
C ARG A 118 -27.46 4.84 7.99
N PRO A 119 -26.90 6.05 7.87
CA PRO A 119 -25.91 6.33 6.83
C PRO A 119 -24.61 5.56 7.08
N ARG A 120 -23.82 5.41 6.00
CA ARG A 120 -22.44 4.94 6.10
C ARG A 120 -21.62 5.95 6.90
N GLN A 121 -20.85 5.48 7.87
CA GLN A 121 -19.98 6.33 8.69
C GLN A 121 -18.53 6.13 8.29
N HIS A 122 -17.82 7.22 8.11
CA HIS A 122 -16.39 7.26 7.81
C HIS A 122 -15.69 8.01 8.93
N GLU A 123 -14.62 7.43 9.47
CA GLU A 123 -13.89 8.02 10.59
C GLU A 123 -12.38 7.87 10.39
N ILE A 124 -11.61 8.89 10.80
CA ILE A 124 -10.16 8.95 10.73
C ILE A 124 -9.54 8.80 12.12
N LEU A 125 -8.48 8.01 12.24
CA LEU A 125 -7.73 7.84 13.47
C LEU A 125 -6.82 9.05 13.70
N VAL A 126 -7.03 9.78 14.80
CA VAL A 126 -6.30 11.03 15.12
C VAL A 126 -5.63 10.97 16.49
N GLY A 127 -5.25 9.78 16.93
CA GLY A 127 -4.49 9.57 18.16
C GLY A 127 -5.12 8.55 19.10
N LYS A 128 -4.84 8.72 20.39
CA LYS A 128 -5.35 7.90 21.49
C LYS A 128 -6.02 8.80 22.54
N THR A 129 -7.02 8.27 23.24
CA THR A 129 -7.58 8.90 24.44
C THR A 129 -6.59 8.77 25.61
N PRO A 130 -6.77 9.53 26.71
CA PRO A 130 -5.96 9.35 27.93
C PRO A 130 -5.98 7.90 28.47
N SER A 131 -7.08 7.18 28.24
CA SER A 131 -7.23 5.76 28.59
C SER A 131 -6.60 4.79 27.56
N GLY A 132 -5.82 5.27 26.60
CA GLY A 132 -5.15 4.47 25.57
C GLY A 132 -6.04 3.93 24.44
N LYS A 133 -7.32 4.32 24.36
CA LYS A 133 -8.23 3.87 23.28
C LYS A 133 -8.01 4.69 22.01
N ASN A 134 -8.23 4.10 20.84
CA ASN A 134 -8.16 4.86 19.58
C ASN A 134 -9.16 6.02 19.56
N LYS A 135 -8.67 7.23 19.27
CA LYS A 135 -9.49 8.42 19.05
C LYS A 135 -9.82 8.54 17.57
N TRP A 136 -11.11 8.46 17.26
CA TRP A 136 -11.63 8.56 15.90
C TRP A 136 -12.44 9.83 15.74
N VAL A 137 -12.31 10.50 14.60
CA VAL A 137 -13.14 11.67 14.24
C VAL A 137 -13.87 11.41 12.94
N PRO A 138 -15.08 11.96 12.73
CA PRO A 138 -15.77 11.86 11.46
C PRO A 138 -14.91 12.40 10.32
N LYS A 139 -14.89 11.69 9.19
CA LYS A 139 -14.12 12.10 8.01
C LYS A 139 -14.53 13.48 7.49
N SER A 140 -15.79 13.88 7.66
CA SER A 140 -16.26 15.23 7.31
C SER A 140 -15.54 16.33 8.10
N VAL A 141 -15.27 16.11 9.39
CA VAL A 141 -14.52 17.02 10.26
C VAL A 141 -13.06 17.08 9.82
N TRP A 142 -12.46 15.92 9.57
CA TRP A 142 -11.10 15.83 9.02
C TRP A 142 -10.96 16.57 7.69
N ASP A 143 -11.86 16.33 6.74
CA ASP A 143 -11.81 16.96 5.41
C ASP A 143 -12.04 18.48 5.50
N ALA A 144 -12.86 18.95 6.45
CA ALA A 144 -12.99 20.37 6.73
C ALA A 144 -11.68 20.98 7.25
N ALA A 145 -10.98 20.29 8.16
CA ALA A 145 -9.68 20.71 8.66
C ALA A 145 -8.63 20.74 7.53
N VAL A 146 -8.58 19.72 6.67
CA VAL A 146 -7.66 19.69 5.51
C VAL A 146 -7.92 20.89 4.57
N ARG A 147 -9.20 21.21 4.30
CA ARG A 147 -9.55 22.39 3.49
C ARG A 147 -9.12 23.69 4.16
N ALA A 148 -9.37 23.85 5.46
CA ALA A 148 -8.94 25.02 6.21
C ALA A 148 -7.41 25.19 6.14
N ARG A 149 -6.66 24.10 6.30
CA ARG A 149 -5.20 24.11 6.19
C ARG A 149 -4.70 24.55 4.82
N LYS A 150 -5.29 24.01 3.75
CA LYS A 150 -4.95 24.43 2.37
C LYS A 150 -5.22 25.91 2.11
N ASN A 151 -6.20 26.49 2.80
CA ASN A 151 -6.55 27.90 2.69
C ASN A 151 -5.82 28.80 3.69
N GLY A 152 -4.98 28.24 4.58
CA GLY A 152 -4.32 28.99 5.65
C GLY A 152 -5.25 29.53 6.73
N THR A 153 -6.44 28.93 6.89
CA THR A 153 -7.48 29.35 7.85
C THR A 153 -7.74 28.30 8.93
N GLU A 154 -6.81 27.37 9.13
CA GLU A 154 -6.94 26.34 10.15
C GLU A 154 -6.90 26.93 11.57
N THR A 155 -7.74 26.38 12.44
CA THR A 155 -7.64 26.60 13.88
C THR A 155 -6.54 25.74 14.49
N ASN A 156 -6.09 26.06 15.70
CA ASN A 156 -5.09 25.26 16.41
C ASN A 156 -5.58 23.82 16.66
N GLU A 157 -6.87 23.64 16.95
CA GLU A 157 -7.48 22.33 17.17
C GLU A 157 -7.51 21.51 15.88
N GLN A 158 -7.79 22.14 14.74
CA GLN A 158 -7.69 21.49 13.44
C GLN A 158 -6.25 21.12 13.12
N LYS A 159 -5.30 22.01 13.42
CA LYS A 159 -3.88 21.75 13.23
C LYS A 159 -3.42 20.51 14.01
N GLU A 160 -3.71 20.50 15.32
CA GLU A 160 -3.38 19.39 16.20
C GLU A 160 -4.06 18.08 15.76
N MET A 161 -5.34 18.12 15.38
CA MET A 161 -6.06 16.95 14.87
C MET A 161 -5.39 16.37 13.62
N LEU A 162 -5.02 17.22 12.67
CA LEU A 162 -4.37 16.80 11.43
C LEU A 162 -2.97 16.23 11.70
N ASP A 163 -2.20 16.87 12.58
CA ASP A 163 -0.83 16.44 12.90
C ASP A 163 -0.86 15.09 13.64
N ASN A 164 -1.83 14.88 14.53
CA ASN A 164 -2.03 13.60 15.21
C ASN A 164 -2.60 12.50 14.30
N GLY A 165 -3.27 12.86 13.20
CA GLY A 165 -3.81 11.90 12.24
C GLY A 165 -2.88 11.56 11.07
N HIS A 166 -1.83 12.34 10.86
CA HIS A 166 -0.72 12.02 9.94
C HIS A 166 0.43 11.39 10.73
N TRP A 167 0.35 10.08 10.91
CA TRP A 167 1.33 9.36 11.70
C TRP A 167 2.63 9.22 10.93
N LYS A 168 3.71 9.82 11.42
CA LYS A 168 5.04 9.70 10.80
C LYS A 168 5.42 8.23 10.67
N ASP A 169 5.91 7.85 9.50
CA ASP A 169 6.61 6.58 9.37
C ASP A 169 7.88 6.62 10.22
N LYS A 170 8.06 5.64 11.11
CA LYS A 170 9.16 5.60 12.09
C LYS A 170 10.18 4.49 11.81
N ARG A 171 10.09 3.89 10.63
CA ARG A 171 10.99 2.82 10.18
C ARG A 171 12.27 3.38 9.60
#